data_AF-A0A140LA07-F1
#
_entry.id   AF-A0A140LA07-F1
#
_cell.length_a   1.000
_cell.length_b   1.000
_cell.length_c   1.000
_cell.angle_alpha   90.00
_cell.angle_beta   90.00
_cell.angle_gamma   90.00
#
_symmetry.space_group_name_H-M   'P 1'
#
loop_
_entity.id
_entity.type
_entity.pdbx_description
1 polymer ?
#
loop_
_entity_poly.entity_id
_entity_poly.type
_entity_poly.pdbx_seq_one_letter_code
_entity_poly.pdbx_strand_id
1 'polypeptide(L)'
;MDNGQLDNLSFFQLFCKYGGIKRLFNTVESYVGLLASYIAVILLLFLQEEGLITLLNSYGVLLTSISAGIFGIVVSALAIITSLSNTKLVKVLIKHDIFYNLLFPFYFSAVSWGVNIIINFLIFILSYIDWNSIGDTGKFILVLLFIISFTCFFWVLLNTITLVGITLRYISYGNQLLDIIEYVEED
;
A
#
# COMPACT_ATOMS: atom_id res chain seq x y z
N MET A 1 18.88 1.67 29.46
CA MET A 1 18.35 1.37 28.12
C MET A 1 19.55 1.36 27.20
N ASP A 2 19.86 0.20 26.63
CA ASP A 2 21.02 0.05 25.75
C ASP A 2 20.74 0.78 24.44
N ASN A 3 21.62 1.70 24.04
CA ASN A 3 21.41 2.57 22.87
C ASN A 3 21.29 1.77 21.56
N GLY A 4 21.69 0.49 21.55
CA GLY A 4 21.63 -0.38 20.37
C GLY A 4 20.25 -0.90 19.94
N GLN A 5 19.17 -0.70 20.72
CA GLN A 5 17.81 -1.11 20.30
C GLN A 5 17.10 -0.07 19.40
N LEU A 6 17.51 1.20 19.43
CA LEU A 6 16.94 2.25 18.58
C LEU A 6 17.57 2.30 17.19
N ASP A 7 18.80 1.80 17.03
CA ASP A 7 19.54 1.87 15.76
C ASP A 7 19.08 0.83 14.70
N ASN A 8 18.23 -0.12 15.08
CA ASN A 8 17.74 -1.20 14.20
C ASN A 8 16.26 -1.00 13.78
N LEU A 9 15.94 0.20 13.29
CA LEU A 9 14.59 0.60 12.87
C LEU A 9 14.40 0.69 11.36
N SER A 10 15.25 0.03 10.57
CA SER A 10 15.16 0.14 9.11
C SER A 10 13.93 -0.61 8.57
N PHE A 11 13.27 -0.02 7.56
CA PHE A 11 12.12 -0.65 6.89
C PHE A 11 12.41 -2.08 6.46
N PHE A 12 13.61 -2.34 5.94
CA PHE A 12 14.02 -3.67 5.48
C PHE A 12 14.11 -4.69 6.62
N GLN A 13 14.57 -4.29 7.81
CA GLN A 13 14.60 -5.19 8.97
C GLN A 13 13.19 -5.51 9.47
N LEU A 14 12.32 -4.51 9.57
CA LEU A 14 10.91 -4.71 9.93
C LEU A 14 10.18 -5.54 8.87
N PHE A 15 10.51 -5.33 7.60
CA PHE A 15 9.99 -6.11 6.49
C PHE A 15 10.40 -7.58 6.60
N CYS A 16 11.67 -7.87 6.85
CA CYS A 16 12.13 -9.24 7.08
C CYS A 16 11.51 -9.89 8.34
N LYS A 17 11.28 -9.13 9.41
CA LYS A 17 10.74 -9.63 10.69
C LYS A 17 9.23 -9.89 10.66
N TYR A 18 8.44 -9.01 10.05
CA TYR A 18 6.96 -9.02 10.16
C TYR A 18 6.22 -9.24 8.84
N GLY A 19 6.85 -8.87 7.72
CA GLY A 19 6.27 -8.96 6.38
C GLY A 19 6.73 -10.22 5.66
N GLY A 20 7.99 -10.26 5.24
CA GLY A 20 8.57 -11.32 4.44
C GLY A 20 7.96 -11.38 3.04
N ILE A 21 8.78 -11.72 2.04
CA ILE A 21 8.33 -11.85 0.65
C ILE A 21 7.22 -12.92 0.52
N LYS A 22 7.29 -14.01 1.29
CA LYS A 22 6.29 -15.08 1.27
C LYS A 22 4.88 -14.60 1.65
N ARG A 23 4.77 -13.68 2.62
CA ARG A 23 3.46 -13.14 3.03
C ARG A 23 2.91 -12.18 1.98
N LEU A 24 3.78 -11.48 1.23
CA LEU A 24 3.31 -10.62 0.15
C LEU A 24 2.61 -11.39 -0.96
N PHE A 25 3.08 -12.60 -1.30
CA PHE A 25 2.51 -13.39 -2.39
C PHE A 25 1.42 -14.36 -1.97
N ASN A 26 1.35 -14.73 -0.69
CA ASN A 26 0.40 -15.71 -0.17
C ASN A 26 -0.73 -15.06 0.65
N THR A 27 -1.30 -13.98 0.12
CA THR A 27 -2.43 -13.26 0.71
C THR A 27 -3.59 -13.21 -0.28
N VAL A 28 -4.81 -13.16 0.25
CA VAL A 28 -6.05 -13.10 -0.56
C VAL A 28 -6.03 -11.87 -1.46
N GLU A 29 -5.51 -10.76 -0.94
CA GLU A 29 -5.33 -9.50 -1.63
C GLU A 29 -4.49 -9.66 -2.91
N SER A 30 -3.44 -10.48 -2.87
CA SER A 30 -2.56 -10.74 -4.02
C SER A 30 -3.26 -11.56 -5.09
N TYR A 31 -4.05 -12.56 -4.68
CA TYR A 31 -4.86 -13.36 -5.62
C TYR A 31 -5.95 -12.53 -6.28
N VAL A 32 -6.61 -11.63 -5.54
CA VAL A 32 -7.62 -10.72 -6.11
C VAL A 32 -6.98 -9.72 -7.07
N GLY A 33 -5.80 -9.19 -6.74
CA GLY A 33 -5.04 -8.31 -7.64
C GLY A 33 -4.69 -8.99 -8.97
N LEU A 34 -4.25 -10.25 -8.91
CA LEU A 34 -3.96 -11.05 -10.11
C LEU A 34 -5.23 -11.37 -10.92
N LEU A 35 -6.35 -11.68 -10.25
CA LEU A 35 -7.62 -11.91 -10.92
C LEU A 35 -8.11 -10.63 -11.64
N ALA A 36 -8.00 -9.47 -10.98
CA ALA A 36 -8.37 -8.19 -11.54
C ALA A 36 -7.54 -7.85 -12.79
N SER A 37 -6.22 -8.08 -12.73
CA SER A 37 -5.36 -7.84 -13.89
C SER A 37 -5.58 -8.84 -15.02
N TYR A 38 -5.88 -10.09 -14.72
CA TYR A 38 -6.29 -11.07 -15.74
C TYR A 38 -7.56 -10.63 -16.48
N ILE A 39 -8.57 -10.14 -15.75
CA ILE A 39 -9.78 -9.56 -16.36
C ILE A 39 -9.43 -8.34 -17.22
N ALA A 40 -8.55 -7.46 -16.72
CA ALA A 40 -8.11 -6.29 -17.48
C ALA A 40 -7.42 -6.69 -18.80
N VAL A 41 -6.57 -7.73 -18.80
CA VAL A 41 -5.95 -8.26 -20.03
C VAL A 41 -7.00 -8.74 -21.02
N ILE A 42 -7.99 -9.50 -20.57
CA ILE A 42 -9.08 -9.96 -21.43
C ILE A 42 -9.79 -8.76 -22.07
N LEU A 43 -10.08 -7.72 -21.30
CA LEU A 43 -10.72 -6.50 -21.82
C LEU A 43 -9.84 -5.79 -22.86
N LEU A 44 -8.52 -5.71 -22.64
CA LEU A 44 -7.59 -5.08 -23.58
C LEU A 44 -7.54 -5.80 -24.93
N LEU A 45 -7.74 -7.13 -24.98
CA LEU A 45 -7.77 -7.89 -26.24
C LEU A 45 -8.93 -7.49 -27.17
N PHE A 46 -9.99 -6.86 -26.63
CA PHE A 46 -11.13 -6.40 -27.41
C PHE A 46 -11.00 -4.94 -27.87
N LEU A 47 -9.97 -4.21 -27.44
CA LEU A 47 -9.75 -2.82 -27.84
C LEU A 47 -8.96 -2.72 -29.14
N GLN A 48 -9.37 -1.79 -30.00
CA GLN A 48 -8.57 -1.36 -31.15
C GLN A 48 -7.38 -0.50 -30.69
N GLU A 49 -6.33 -0.40 -31.51
CA GLU A 49 -5.07 0.25 -31.13
C GLU A 49 -5.24 1.71 -30.68
N GLU A 50 -6.05 2.50 -31.37
CA GLU A 50 -6.33 3.90 -31.00
C GLU A 50 -7.04 4.00 -29.64
N GLY A 51 -7.95 3.07 -29.37
CA GLY A 51 -8.65 2.95 -28.09
C GLY A 51 -7.69 2.59 -26.96
N LEU A 52 -6.71 1.72 -27.22
CA LEU A 52 -5.70 1.30 -26.25
C LEU A 52 -4.84 2.49 -25.81
N ILE A 53 -4.28 3.26 -26.75
CA ILE A 53 -3.44 4.43 -26.43
C ILE A 53 -4.24 5.47 -25.64
N THR A 54 -5.48 5.72 -26.04
CA THR A 54 -6.37 6.67 -25.34
C THR A 54 -6.65 6.21 -23.91
N LEU A 55 -6.98 4.93 -23.73
CA LEU A 55 -7.20 4.32 -22.41
C LEU A 55 -5.97 4.48 -21.51
N LEU A 56 -4.77 4.19 -22.04
CA LEU A 56 -3.53 4.22 -21.27
C LEU A 56 -3.13 5.63 -20.83
N ASN A 57 -3.33 6.62 -21.70
CA ASN A 57 -3.15 8.04 -21.36
C ASN A 57 -4.09 8.46 -20.22
N SER A 58 -5.39 8.17 -20.35
CA SER A 58 -6.35 8.48 -19.29
C SER A 58 -6.08 7.71 -18.00
N TYR A 59 -5.69 6.45 -18.11
CA TYR A 59 -5.34 5.59 -16.98
C TYR A 59 -4.15 6.12 -16.19
N GLY A 60 -3.05 6.46 -16.87
CA GLY A 60 -1.84 6.97 -16.22
C GLY A 60 -2.11 8.21 -15.38
N VAL A 61 -2.86 9.18 -15.93
CA VAL A 61 -3.25 10.39 -15.18
C VAL A 61 -4.14 10.03 -13.99
N LEU A 62 -5.25 9.34 -14.25
CA LEU A 62 -6.29 9.10 -13.26
C LEU A 62 -5.76 8.25 -12.10
N LEU A 63 -5.05 7.16 -12.39
CA LEU A 63 -4.50 6.31 -11.34
C LEU A 63 -3.33 6.95 -10.60
N THR A 64 -2.53 7.80 -11.24
CA THR A 64 -1.51 8.57 -10.51
C THR A 64 -2.17 9.49 -9.49
N SER A 65 -3.21 10.23 -9.89
CA SER A 65 -3.96 11.12 -9.00
C SER A 65 -4.65 10.37 -7.86
N ILE A 66 -5.33 9.26 -8.15
CA ILE A 66 -5.97 8.44 -7.10
C ILE A 66 -4.92 7.87 -6.15
N SER A 67 -3.83 7.32 -6.69
CA SER A 67 -2.76 6.73 -5.87
C SER A 67 -2.11 7.78 -4.96
N ALA A 68 -1.86 8.99 -5.46
CA ALA A 68 -1.33 10.10 -4.68
C ALA A 68 -2.31 10.55 -3.58
N GLY A 69 -3.60 10.59 -3.89
CA GLY A 69 -4.65 10.89 -2.91
C GLY A 69 -4.67 9.87 -1.76
N ILE A 70 -4.68 8.58 -2.07
CA ILE A 70 -4.70 7.52 -1.05
C ILE A 70 -3.37 7.49 -0.28
N PHE A 71 -2.24 7.67 -0.95
CA PHE A 71 -0.94 7.82 -0.30
C PHE A 71 -0.96 8.94 0.76
N GLY A 72 -1.49 10.12 0.41
CA GLY A 72 -1.63 11.24 1.33
C GLY A 72 -2.49 10.89 2.56
N ILE A 73 -3.57 10.12 2.36
CA ILE A 73 -4.41 9.63 3.45
C ILE A 73 -3.62 8.70 4.38
N VAL A 74 -2.89 7.73 3.83
CA VAL A 74 -2.10 6.76 4.62
C VAL A 74 -1.01 7.47 5.43
N VAL A 75 -0.29 8.42 4.82
CA VAL A 75 0.74 9.21 5.51
C VAL A 75 0.14 10.10 6.61
N SER A 76 -1.02 10.72 6.34
CA SER A 76 -1.71 11.55 7.34
C SER A 76 -2.18 10.72 8.53
N ALA A 77 -2.77 9.54 8.28
CA ALA A 77 -3.16 8.60 9.34
C ALA A 77 -1.95 8.16 10.18
N LEU A 78 -0.82 7.87 9.52
CA LEU A 78 0.42 7.54 10.20
C LEU A 78 0.92 8.69 11.10
N ALA A 79 0.86 9.93 10.61
CA ALA A 79 1.25 11.12 11.37
C ALA A 79 0.33 11.40 12.57
N ILE A 80 -0.96 11.12 12.44
CA ILE A 80 -1.92 11.24 13.56
C ILE A 80 -1.59 10.19 14.64
N ILE A 81 -1.37 8.93 14.26
CA ILE A 81 -1.04 7.87 15.21
C ILE A 81 0.27 8.18 15.93
N THR A 82 1.30 8.64 15.22
CA THR A 82 2.58 8.99 15.84
C THR A 82 2.48 10.22 16.73
N SER A 83 1.65 11.22 16.40
CA SER A 83 1.49 12.42 17.23
C SER A 83 0.67 12.19 18.51
N LEU A 84 -0.31 11.28 18.48
CA LEU A 84 -1.10 10.90 19.66
C LEU A 84 -0.36 9.95 20.62
N SER A 85 0.78 9.41 20.18
CA SER A 85 1.55 8.43 20.94
C SER A 85 2.33 9.09 22.09
N ASN A 86 1.78 9.10 23.31
CA ASN A 86 2.44 9.60 24.51
C ASN A 86 3.74 8.82 24.80
N THR A 87 4.85 9.52 25.10
CA THR A 87 6.19 8.95 25.33
C THR A 87 6.21 7.81 26.35
N LYS A 88 5.32 7.81 27.36
CA LYS A 88 5.20 6.70 28.32
C LYS A 88 4.51 5.47 27.71
N LEU A 89 3.43 5.67 26.96
CA LEU A 89 2.67 4.63 26.26
C LEU A 89 3.51 3.98 25.16
N VAL A 90 4.26 4.79 24.40
CA VAL A 90 5.21 4.32 23.37
C VAL A 90 6.25 3.39 23.98
N LYS A 91 6.85 3.75 25.13
CA LYS A 91 7.84 2.90 25.79
C LYS A 91 7.27 1.54 26.22
N VAL A 92 6.01 1.50 26.67
CA VAL A 92 5.32 0.24 27.00
C VAL A 92 4.99 -0.56 25.74
N LEU A 93 4.47 0.07 24.70
CA LEU A 93 4.12 -0.57 23.43
C LEU A 93 5.35 -1.08 22.67
N ILE A 94 6.48 -0.36 22.72
CA ILE A 94 7.77 -0.79 22.18
C ILE A 94 8.30 -2.00 22.96
N LYS A 95 8.20 -1.98 24.29
CA LYS A 95 8.63 -3.09 25.15
C LYS A 95 7.92 -4.41 24.82
N HIS A 96 6.71 -4.34 24.29
CA HIS A 96 5.91 -5.50 23.88
C HIS A 96 5.87 -5.74 22.35
N ASP A 97 6.69 -5.06 21.54
CA ASP A 97 6.67 -5.12 20.06
C ASP A 97 5.32 -4.73 19.40
N ILE A 98 4.34 -4.26 20.18
CA ILE A 98 3.00 -3.89 19.72
C ILE A 98 3.05 -2.63 18.84
N PHE A 99 3.91 -1.67 19.23
CA PHE A 99 4.09 -0.43 18.47
C PHE A 99 4.54 -0.69 17.03
N TYR A 100 5.52 -1.59 16.86
CA TYR A 100 6.04 -1.94 15.55
C TYR A 100 5.05 -2.76 14.73
N ASN A 101 4.29 -3.65 15.37
CA ASN A 101 3.20 -4.39 14.72
C ASN A 101 2.07 -3.48 14.22
N LEU A 102 1.83 -2.35 14.89
CA LEU A 102 0.84 -1.37 14.46
C LEU A 102 1.38 -0.45 13.36
N LEU A 103 2.61 0.05 13.47
CA LEU A 103 3.19 1.00 12.52
C LEU A 103 3.65 0.36 11.21
N PHE A 104 4.17 -0.86 11.25
CA PHE A 104 4.74 -1.51 10.08
C PHE A 104 3.72 -1.67 8.93
N PRO A 105 2.46 -2.08 9.16
CA PRO A 105 1.43 -2.11 8.12
C PRO A 105 1.17 -0.76 7.44
N PHE A 106 1.18 0.35 8.20
CA PHE A 106 1.06 1.70 7.62
C PHE A 106 2.27 2.07 6.78
N TYR A 107 3.47 1.79 7.29
CA TYR A 107 4.72 2.07 6.57
C TYR A 107 4.81 1.26 5.28
N PHE A 108 4.44 -0.02 5.35
CA PHE A 108 4.35 -0.90 4.20
C PHE A 108 3.34 -0.42 3.16
N SER A 109 2.15 0.01 3.59
CA SER A 109 1.15 0.58 2.70
C SER A 109 1.64 1.88 2.04
N ALA A 110 2.31 2.77 2.78
CA ALA A 110 2.86 4.01 2.24
C ALA A 110 3.93 3.74 1.17
N VAL A 111 4.89 2.83 1.44
CA VAL A 111 5.92 2.45 0.46
C VAL A 111 5.29 1.83 -0.79
N SER A 112 4.30 0.95 -0.61
CA SER A 112 3.63 0.28 -1.73
C SER A 112 2.86 1.26 -2.61
N TRP A 113 2.17 2.24 -2.02
CA TRP A 113 1.55 3.33 -2.76
C TRP A 113 2.57 4.21 -3.49
N GLY A 114 3.71 4.51 -2.85
CA GLY A 114 4.81 5.25 -3.48
C GLY A 114 5.35 4.54 -4.73
N VAL A 115 5.57 3.23 -4.65
CA VAL A 115 5.97 2.40 -5.81
C VAL A 115 4.89 2.44 -6.90
N ASN A 116 3.61 2.32 -6.52
CA ASN A 116 2.51 2.35 -7.48
C ASN A 116 2.41 3.70 -8.22
N ILE A 117 2.61 4.81 -7.51
CA ILE A 117 2.67 6.16 -8.10
C ILE A 117 3.79 6.24 -9.14
N ILE A 118 4.99 5.75 -8.80
CA ILE A 118 6.13 5.76 -9.74
C ILE A 118 5.81 4.95 -10.99
N ILE A 119 5.23 3.76 -10.86
CA ILE A 119 4.87 2.93 -12.02
C ILE A 119 3.81 3.63 -12.89
N ASN A 120 2.77 4.20 -12.28
CA ASN A 120 1.71 4.92 -13.03
C ASN A 120 2.26 6.16 -13.75
N PHE A 121 3.17 6.88 -13.09
CA PHE A 121 3.84 8.02 -13.69
C PHE A 121 4.74 7.63 -14.85
N LEU A 122 5.44 6.48 -14.76
CA LEU A 122 6.20 5.93 -15.88
C LEU A 122 5.28 5.56 -17.05
N ILE A 123 4.13 4.94 -16.81
CA ILE A 123 3.14 4.64 -17.87
C ILE A 123 2.67 5.93 -18.54
N PHE A 124 2.37 6.97 -17.76
CA PHE A 124 1.97 8.27 -18.28
C PHE A 124 3.06 8.93 -19.14
N ILE A 125 4.33 8.91 -18.72
CA ILE A 125 5.42 9.45 -19.55
C ILE A 125 5.57 8.65 -20.84
N LEU A 126 5.55 7.32 -20.73
CA LEU A 126 5.71 6.42 -21.86
C LEU A 126 4.55 6.56 -22.86
N SER A 127 3.33 6.84 -22.42
CA SER A 127 2.18 6.98 -23.32
C SER A 127 2.23 8.21 -24.24
N TYR A 128 3.13 9.18 -24.00
CA TYR A 128 3.39 10.29 -24.93
C TYR A 128 4.41 9.99 -26.03
N ILE A 129 5.10 8.86 -25.94
CA ILE A 129 6.07 8.47 -26.96
C ILE A 129 5.32 7.96 -28.19
N ASP A 130 5.78 8.31 -29.40
CA ASP A 130 5.18 7.82 -30.63
C ASP A 130 5.50 6.33 -30.85
N TRP A 131 4.58 5.48 -30.42
CA TRP A 131 4.71 4.03 -30.49
C TRP A 131 4.72 3.47 -31.91
N ASN A 132 4.28 4.25 -32.90
CA ASN A 132 4.40 3.86 -34.31
C ASN A 132 5.87 3.80 -34.75
N SER A 133 6.74 4.60 -34.12
CA SER A 133 8.18 4.61 -34.42
C SER A 133 8.95 3.48 -33.73
N ILE A 134 8.42 2.89 -32.66
CA ILE A 134 9.11 1.88 -31.83
C ILE A 134 8.75 0.44 -32.27
N GLY A 135 7.65 0.28 -33.00
CA GLY A 135 7.14 -1.01 -33.45
C GLY A 135 6.43 -1.81 -32.35
N ASP A 136 6.05 -3.05 -32.67
CA ASP A 136 5.21 -3.91 -31.82
C ASP A 136 5.81 -4.22 -30.44
N THR A 137 7.14 -4.22 -30.34
CA THR A 137 7.87 -4.45 -29.08
C THR A 137 7.56 -3.38 -28.04
N GLY A 138 7.41 -2.12 -28.45
CA GLY A 138 7.11 -1.02 -27.53
C GLY A 138 5.70 -1.12 -26.95
N LYS A 139 4.73 -1.46 -27.80
CA LYS A 139 3.33 -1.72 -27.40
C LYS A 139 3.26 -2.85 -26.37
N PHE A 140 4.02 -3.94 -26.59
CA PHE A 140 4.07 -5.07 -25.65
C PHE A 140 4.59 -4.66 -24.26
N ILE A 141 5.68 -3.87 -24.20
CA ILE A 141 6.25 -3.39 -22.93
C ILE A 141 5.23 -2.52 -22.18
N LEU A 142 4.52 -1.65 -22.88
CA LEU A 142 3.56 -0.76 -22.25
C LEU A 142 2.36 -1.54 -21.70
N VAL A 143 1.82 -2.51 -22.45
CA VAL A 143 0.76 -3.42 -21.95
C VAL A 143 1.24 -4.19 -20.73
N LEU A 144 2.49 -4.69 -20.74
CA LEU A 144 3.07 -5.39 -19.59
C LEU A 144 3.17 -4.48 -18.36
N LEU A 145 3.63 -3.23 -18.54
CA LEU A 145 3.65 -2.23 -17.47
C LEU A 145 2.26 -1.92 -16.93
N PHE A 146 1.26 -1.80 -17.81
CA PHE A 146 -0.13 -1.61 -17.42
C PHE A 146 -0.63 -2.77 -16.54
N ILE A 147 -0.37 -4.02 -16.93
CA ILE A 147 -0.77 -5.20 -16.15
C ILE A 147 -0.13 -5.19 -14.76
N ILE A 148 1.17 -4.88 -14.68
CA ILE A 148 1.90 -4.78 -13.41
C ILE A 148 1.31 -3.67 -12.54
N SER A 149 1.11 -2.48 -13.11
CA SER A 149 0.48 -1.33 -12.43
C SER A 149 -0.90 -1.68 -11.90
N PHE A 150 -1.75 -2.29 -12.72
CA PHE A 150 -3.13 -2.63 -12.36
C PHE A 150 -3.16 -3.66 -11.23
N THR A 151 -2.33 -4.71 -11.33
CA THR A 151 -2.16 -5.72 -10.27
C THR A 151 -1.72 -5.07 -8.97
N CYS A 152 -0.69 -4.21 -9.05
CA CYS A 152 -0.14 -3.50 -7.90
C CYS A 152 -1.20 -2.60 -7.26
N PHE A 153 -1.92 -1.81 -8.06
CA PHE A 153 -2.97 -0.91 -7.57
C PHE A 153 -4.03 -1.65 -6.75
N PHE A 154 -4.63 -2.72 -7.30
CA PHE A 154 -5.67 -3.47 -6.58
C PHE A 154 -5.12 -4.16 -5.34
N TRP A 155 -3.92 -4.72 -5.42
CA TRP A 155 -3.27 -5.34 -4.29
C TRP A 155 -3.04 -4.35 -3.14
N VAL A 156 -2.46 -3.18 -3.44
CA VAL A 156 -2.20 -2.15 -2.43
C VAL A 156 -3.52 -1.58 -1.89
N LEU A 157 -4.52 -1.37 -2.74
CA LEU A 157 -5.84 -0.89 -2.33
C LEU A 157 -6.49 -1.82 -1.30
N LEU A 158 -6.51 -3.13 -1.58
CA LEU A 158 -7.07 -4.12 -0.66
C LEU A 158 -6.26 -4.19 0.64
N ASN A 159 -4.94 -4.13 0.58
CA ASN A 159 -4.10 -4.05 1.77
C ASN A 159 -4.43 -2.81 2.62
N THR A 160 -4.70 -1.66 2.00
CA THR A 160 -5.13 -0.44 2.71
C THR A 160 -6.52 -0.63 3.34
N ILE A 161 -7.46 -1.29 2.68
CA ILE A 161 -8.77 -1.60 3.26
C ILE A 161 -8.63 -2.54 4.47
N THR A 162 -7.83 -3.60 4.35
CA THR A 162 -7.53 -4.53 5.45
C THR A 162 -6.85 -3.79 6.61
N LEU A 163 -5.93 -2.87 6.33
CA LEU A 163 -5.27 -2.01 7.32
C LEU A 163 -6.27 -1.16 8.12
N VAL A 164 -7.23 -0.52 7.44
CA VAL A 164 -8.28 0.26 8.09
C VAL A 164 -9.12 -0.64 9.00
N GLY A 165 -9.51 -1.82 8.53
CA GLY A 165 -10.27 -2.79 9.33
C GLY A 165 -9.53 -3.26 10.58
N ILE A 166 -8.23 -3.54 10.46
CA ILE A 166 -7.38 -3.91 11.60
C ILE A 166 -7.28 -2.75 12.59
N THR A 167 -7.08 -1.53 12.11
CA THR A 167 -6.95 -0.33 12.95
C THR A 167 -8.23 -0.07 13.74
N LEU A 168 -9.41 -0.16 13.10
CA LEU A 168 -10.70 0.01 13.78
C LEU A 168 -10.91 -1.03 14.89
N ARG A 169 -10.53 -2.29 14.66
CA ARG A 169 -10.60 -3.33 15.68
C ARG A 169 -9.70 -3.02 16.86
N TYR A 170 -8.46 -2.59 16.62
CA TYR A 170 -7.53 -2.22 17.69
C TYR A 170 -8.07 -1.07 18.55
N ILE A 171 -8.64 -0.03 17.93
CA ILE A 171 -9.24 1.08 18.66
C ILE A 171 -10.42 0.59 19.51
N SER A 172 -11.30 -0.24 18.95
CA SER A 172 -12.45 -0.80 19.68
C SER A 172 -12.02 -1.62 20.90
N TYR A 173 -11.01 -2.47 20.78
CA TYR A 173 -10.50 -3.26 21.90
C TYR A 173 -9.75 -2.40 22.93
N GLY A 174 -9.04 -1.37 22.47
CA GLY A 174 -8.35 -0.43 23.35
C GLY A 174 -9.32 0.33 24.26
N ASN A 175 -10.44 0.81 23.70
CA ASN A 175 -11.46 1.51 24.48
C ASN A 175 -12.11 0.59 25.52
N GLN A 176 -12.46 -0.65 25.14
CA GLN A 176 -13.03 -1.63 26.08
C GLN A 176 -12.10 -1.93 27.26
N LEU A 177 -10.78 -1.98 27.04
CA LEU A 177 -9.82 -2.19 28.11
C LEU A 177 -9.70 -0.98 29.04
N LEU A 178 -9.79 0.23 28.51
CA LEU A 178 -9.78 1.45 29.32
C LEU A 178 -11.03 1.56 30.19
N ASP A 179 -12.21 1.25 29.64
CA ASP A 179 -13.46 1.23 30.40
C ASP A 179 -13.39 0.24 31.58
N ILE A 180 -12.77 -0.92 31.39
CA ILE A 180 -12.58 -1.92 32.46
C ILE A 180 -11.61 -1.41 33.53
N ILE A 181 -10.55 -0.69 33.15
CA ILE A 181 -9.56 -0.16 34.09
C ILE A 181 -10.17 0.97 34.94
N GLU A 182 -10.92 1.89 34.33
CA GLU A 182 -11.63 2.95 35.06
C GLU A 182 -12.64 2.35 36.06
N TYR A 183 -13.35 1.30 35.67
CA TYR A 183 -14.30 0.61 36.56
C TYR A 183 -13.61 -0.05 37.77
N VAL A 184 -12.37 -0.51 37.62
CA VAL A 184 -11.60 -1.15 38.71
C VAL A 184 -10.92 -0.13 39.62
N GLU A 185 -10.66 1.09 39.15
CA GLU A 185 -10.09 2.17 39.98
C GLU A 185 -11.15 2.91 40.82
N GLU A 186 -12.44 2.80 40.47
CA GLU A 186 -13.55 3.38 41.24
C GLU A 186 -14.05 2.50 42.41
N ASP A 187 -13.69 1.21 42.45
CA ASP A 187 -14.00 0.23 43.52
C ASP A 187 -12.86 0.08 44.56
#